data_AF-A0A5B7C7R4-F1
#
_entry.id   AF-A0A5B7C7R4-F1
#
_cell.length_a   1.000
_cell.length_b   1.000
_cell.length_c   1.000
_cell.angle_alpha   90.00
_cell.angle_beta   90.00
_cell.angle_gamma   90.00
#
_symmetry.space_group_name_H-M   'P 1'
#
loop_
_entity.id
_entity.type
_entity.pdbx_description
1 polymer ?
#
loop_
_entity_poly.entity_id
_entity_poly.type
_entity_poly.pdbx_seq_one_letter_code
_entity_poly.pdbx_strand_id
1 'polypeptide(L)'
;YKFLGLNPTGEGDWFKSGFAQGAIIGVLDTGVWPESPSFNDHGMPPVPKKWRGICQEGQNFNSSNCNRKLIGARFFSKGHRVASISSLSDTVGEYLSPRDSHGHGTHTSSTSGGAPVPMASVLGNGAGMARGMAPNAHIATYKV
;
A
#
# COMPACT_ATOMS: atom_id res chain seq x y z
N TYR A 1 0.01 -11.09 -12.41
CA TYR A 1 -0.52 -10.38 -13.60
C TYR A 1 -0.41 -11.20 -14.89
N LYS A 2 0.75 -11.78 -15.25
CA LYS A 2 0.91 -12.58 -16.50
C LYS A 2 -0.09 -13.73 -16.65
N PHE A 3 -0.31 -14.48 -15.56
CA PHE A 3 -1.32 -15.56 -15.51
C PHE A 3 -2.73 -15.09 -15.90
N LEU A 4 -3.06 -13.83 -15.63
CA LEU A 4 -4.35 -13.22 -15.96
C LEU A 4 -4.37 -12.60 -17.37
N GLY A 5 -3.33 -12.81 -18.19
CA GLY A 5 -3.23 -12.22 -19.53
C GLY A 5 -2.96 -10.71 -19.55
N LEU A 6 -2.70 -10.08 -18.40
CA LEU A 6 -2.39 -8.65 -18.33
C LEU A 6 -1.00 -8.39 -18.93
N ASN A 7 -0.95 -7.45 -19.88
CA ASN A 7 0.25 -7.15 -20.65
C ASN A 7 0.58 -5.65 -20.57
N PRO A 8 1.84 -5.26 -20.28
CA PRO A 8 2.26 -3.86 -20.32
C PRO A 8 2.44 -3.28 -21.74
N THR A 9 2.36 -4.08 -22.80
CA THR A 9 2.43 -3.58 -24.19
C THR A 9 1.18 -2.77 -24.55
N GLY A 10 1.23 -2.00 -25.64
CA GLY A 10 0.18 -1.06 -26.09
C GLY A 10 -1.16 -1.68 -26.49
N GLU A 11 -1.46 -2.90 -26.04
CA GLU A 11 -2.67 -3.67 -26.32
C GLU A 11 -3.15 -4.35 -25.03
N GLY A 12 -4.44 -4.62 -24.91
CA GLY A 12 -5.04 -5.28 -23.74
C GLY A 12 -5.55 -4.35 -22.64
N ASP A 13 -6.05 -4.94 -21.54
CA ASP A 13 -6.87 -4.22 -20.55
C ASP A 13 -6.08 -3.17 -19.75
N TRP A 14 -4.78 -3.39 -19.52
CA TRP A 14 -3.93 -2.38 -18.88
C TRP A 14 -3.75 -1.13 -19.73
N PHE A 15 -3.56 -1.27 -21.04
CA PHE A 15 -3.47 -0.13 -21.93
C PHE A 15 -4.82 0.61 -22.03
N LYS A 16 -5.92 -0.14 -22.20
CA LYS A 16 -7.29 0.42 -22.26
C LYS A 16 -7.69 1.16 -20.98
N SER A 17 -7.28 0.67 -19.81
CA SER A 17 -7.57 1.28 -18.51
C SER A 17 -6.54 2.34 -18.09
N GLY A 18 -5.52 2.62 -18.91
CA GLY A 18 -4.42 3.52 -18.54
C GLY A 18 -3.70 3.07 -17.27
N PHE A 19 -3.58 1.76 -17.04
CA PHE A 19 -2.97 1.16 -15.85
C PHE A 19 -3.60 1.62 -14.52
N ALA A 20 -4.88 2.04 -14.57
CA ALA A 20 -5.63 2.65 -13.47
C ALA A 20 -5.08 4.01 -12.99
N GLN A 21 -4.46 4.78 -13.88
CA GLN A 21 -3.99 6.13 -13.58
C GLN A 21 -5.13 7.01 -13.04
N GLY A 22 -4.89 7.68 -11.90
CA GLY A 22 -5.87 8.56 -11.24
C GLY A 22 -6.94 7.83 -10.40
N ALA A 23 -6.96 6.49 -10.42
CA ALA A 23 -7.72 5.70 -9.46
C ALA A 23 -7.02 5.70 -8.09
N ILE A 24 -7.81 5.54 -7.03
CA ILE A 24 -7.33 5.46 -5.65
C ILE A 24 -7.90 4.18 -5.04
N ILE A 25 -7.02 3.27 -4.61
CA ILE A 25 -7.39 2.01 -3.96
C ILE A 25 -7.31 2.24 -2.45
N GLY A 26 -8.45 2.09 -1.77
CA GLY A 26 -8.51 2.06 -0.31
C GLY A 26 -8.25 0.66 0.21
N VAL A 27 -7.30 0.50 1.12
CA VAL A 27 -6.95 -0.79 1.73
C VAL A 27 -7.18 -0.72 3.23
N LEU A 28 -8.14 -1.52 3.73
CA LEU A 28 -8.44 -1.67 5.15
C LEU A 28 -7.76 -2.96 5.64
N ASP A 29 -6.69 -2.83 6.41
CA ASP A 29 -5.80 -3.95 6.73
C ASP A 29 -4.90 -3.62 7.95
N THR A 30 -3.77 -4.31 8.16
CA THR A 30 -2.86 -4.11 9.30
C THR A 30 -1.95 -2.89 9.20
N GLY A 31 -2.07 -2.10 8.14
CA GLY A 31 -1.25 -0.91 7.87
C GLY A 31 -0.42 -1.03 6.60
N VAL A 32 0.63 -0.23 6.50
CA VAL A 32 1.59 -0.28 5.38
C VAL A 32 3.04 -0.07 5.84
N TRP A 33 3.99 -0.74 5.19
CA TRP A 33 5.42 -0.46 5.29
C TRP A 33 5.87 0.47 4.15
N PRO A 34 5.86 1.80 4.35
CA PRO A 34 6.00 2.78 3.27
C PRO A 34 7.37 2.74 2.57
N GLU A 35 8.41 2.25 3.24
CA GLU A 35 9.76 2.15 2.68
C GLU A 35 9.92 0.99 1.67
N SER A 36 8.91 0.12 1.52
CA SER A 36 8.97 -0.95 0.54
C SER A 36 9.09 -0.38 -0.88
N PRO A 37 9.94 -0.96 -1.76
CA PRO A 37 10.05 -0.55 -3.17
C PRO A 37 8.71 -0.58 -3.92
N SER A 38 7.74 -1.37 -3.47
CA SER A 38 6.40 -1.42 -4.05
C SER A 38 5.59 -0.13 -3.86
N PHE A 39 6.02 0.77 -2.98
CA PHE A 39 5.38 2.08 -2.76
C PHE A 39 6.24 3.25 -3.24
N ASN A 40 7.25 2.99 -4.06
CA ASN A 40 7.97 4.03 -4.78
C ASN A 40 7.02 4.75 -5.77
N ASP A 41 7.21 6.06 -5.92
CA ASP A 41 6.32 6.91 -6.73
C ASP A 41 6.94 7.41 -8.04
N HIS A 42 8.03 6.78 -8.47
CA HIS A 42 8.65 7.06 -9.75
C HIS A 42 7.69 6.72 -10.89
N GLY A 43 7.46 7.70 -11.78
CA GLY A 43 6.51 7.56 -12.89
C GLY A 43 5.03 7.63 -12.47
N MET A 44 4.72 7.89 -11.19
CA MET A 44 3.34 8.11 -10.77
C MET A 44 2.81 9.45 -11.26
N PRO A 45 1.51 9.52 -11.65
CA PRO A 45 0.87 10.79 -11.94
C PRO A 45 0.77 11.68 -10.69
N PRO A 46 0.48 12.99 -10.85
CA PRO A 46 0.10 13.84 -9.72
C PRO A 46 -1.08 13.26 -8.94
N VAL A 47 -1.10 13.49 -7.63
CA VAL A 47 -2.21 13.09 -6.76
C VAL A 47 -3.52 13.70 -7.29
N PRO A 48 -4.63 12.93 -7.40
CA PRO A 48 -5.86 13.45 -7.98
C PRO A 48 -6.39 14.63 -7.17
N LYS A 49 -6.80 15.73 -7.83
CA LYS A 49 -7.30 16.96 -7.17
C LYS A 49 -8.51 16.72 -6.24
N LYS A 50 -9.26 15.64 -6.48
CA LYS A 50 -10.39 15.18 -5.66
C LYS A 50 -9.97 14.55 -4.33
N TRP A 51 -8.69 14.18 -4.16
CA TRP A 51 -8.20 13.56 -2.94
C TRP A 51 -8.23 14.55 -1.77
N ARG A 52 -8.80 14.10 -0.65
CA ARG A 52 -8.93 14.87 0.60
C ARG A 52 -8.42 14.10 1.82
N GLY A 53 -7.83 12.92 1.62
CA GLY A 53 -7.25 12.15 2.71
C GLY A 53 -5.95 12.77 3.21
N ILE A 54 -5.47 12.23 4.33
CA ILE A 54 -4.27 12.73 5.03
C ILE A 54 -3.23 11.64 5.18
N CYS A 55 -1.99 12.04 5.42
CA CYS A 55 -0.95 11.18 5.96
C CYS A 55 -0.91 11.39 7.47
N GLN A 56 -1.57 10.52 8.23
CA GLN A 56 -1.66 10.64 9.68
C GLN A 56 -0.35 10.22 10.33
N GLU A 57 0.26 11.12 11.09
CA GLU A 57 1.49 10.85 11.84
C GLU A 57 1.24 9.97 13.06
N GLY A 58 2.29 9.29 13.52
CA GLY A 58 2.30 8.48 14.71
C GLY A 58 3.67 7.84 14.95
N GLN A 59 3.70 6.80 15.77
CA GLN A 59 4.93 6.06 16.06
C GLN A 59 5.62 5.57 14.77
N ASN A 60 6.87 6.00 14.57
CA ASN A 60 7.72 5.67 13.41
C ASN A 60 7.06 5.93 12.05
N PHE A 61 6.14 6.89 11.97
CA PHE A 61 5.45 7.23 10.73
C PHE A 61 5.14 8.74 10.73
N ASN A 62 5.67 9.49 9.77
CA ASN A 62 5.45 10.92 9.62
C ASN A 62 4.89 11.27 8.25
N SER A 63 4.56 12.55 8.01
CA SER A 63 3.94 12.97 6.74
C SER A 63 4.77 12.64 5.49
N SER A 64 6.10 12.56 5.61
CA SER A 64 7.01 12.24 4.50
C SER A 64 6.98 10.78 4.06
N ASN A 65 6.34 9.90 4.85
CA ASN A 65 6.11 8.51 4.46
C ASN A 65 5.03 8.37 3.38
N CYS A 66 4.19 9.39 3.17
CA CYS A 66 3.31 9.46 2.01
C CYS A 66 4.00 10.18 0.85
N ASN A 67 3.69 9.73 -0.37
CA ASN A 67 4.25 10.24 -1.61
C ASN A 67 3.17 10.18 -2.71
N ARG A 68 3.52 10.26 -4.00
CA ARG A 68 2.50 10.14 -5.06
C ARG A 68 1.96 8.73 -5.24
N LYS A 69 2.57 7.70 -4.64
CA LYS A 69 2.09 6.31 -4.68
C LYS A 69 1.18 6.00 -3.50
N LEU A 70 1.70 6.11 -2.28
CA LEU A 70 0.94 6.05 -1.03
C LEU A 70 0.50 7.47 -0.69
N ILE A 71 -0.71 7.84 -1.09
CA ILE A 71 -1.20 9.24 -1.00
C ILE A 71 -1.92 9.56 0.31
N GLY A 72 -2.20 8.53 1.11
CA GLY A 72 -2.70 8.72 2.47
C GLY A 72 -2.65 7.45 3.30
N ALA A 73 -2.59 7.65 4.60
CA ALA A 73 -2.41 6.60 5.57
C ALA A 73 -3.09 7.03 6.87
N ARG A 74 -3.98 6.20 7.40
CA ARG A 74 -4.69 6.43 8.66
C ARG A 74 -4.71 5.16 9.50
N PHE A 75 -4.95 5.31 10.80
CA PHE A 75 -5.12 4.18 11.70
C PHE A 75 -6.23 4.44 12.72
N PHE A 76 -6.92 3.37 13.14
CA PHE A 76 -8.09 3.42 14.01
C PHE A 76 -7.98 2.40 15.15
N SER A 77 -7.32 2.76 16.24
CA SER A 77 -7.08 1.84 17.37
C SER A 77 -8.13 1.91 18.48
N LYS A 78 -9.08 2.86 18.44
CA LYS A 78 -10.05 3.08 19.53
C LYS A 78 -10.92 1.85 19.80
N GLY A 79 -11.45 1.21 18.76
CA GLY A 79 -12.28 0.02 18.89
C GLY A 79 -11.50 -1.16 19.48
N HIS A 80 -10.31 -1.42 18.96
CA HIS A 80 -9.39 -2.44 19.49
C HIS A 80 -9.10 -2.21 20.98
N ARG A 81 -8.74 -0.98 21.38
CA ARG A 81 -8.45 -0.65 22.79
C ARG A 81 -9.62 -0.91 23.74
N VAL A 82 -10.85 -0.65 23.30
CA VAL A 82 -12.06 -0.91 24.10
C VAL A 82 -12.38 -2.41 24.15
N ALA A 83 -12.13 -3.16 23.09
CA ALA A 83 -12.32 -4.61 23.10
C ALA A 83 -11.26 -5.35 23.93
N SER A 84 -10.05 -4.81 24.03
CA SER A 84 -8.89 -5.43 24.68
C SER A 84 -8.66 -4.98 26.13
N ILE A 85 -9.70 -4.59 26.88
CA ILE A 85 -9.63 -4.05 28.25
C ILE A 85 -8.83 -4.93 29.24
N SER A 86 -8.57 -6.20 28.92
CA SER A 86 -7.76 -7.13 29.71
C SER A 86 -6.27 -7.20 29.38
N SER A 87 -5.73 -6.51 28.35
CA SER A 87 -4.29 -6.48 28.06
C SER A 87 -3.68 -5.11 28.40
N LEU A 88 -3.49 -4.86 29.70
CA LEU A 88 -2.74 -3.74 30.28
C LEU A 88 -1.22 -3.85 30.10
N SER A 89 -0.75 -4.60 29.12
CA SER A 89 0.65 -4.60 28.70
C SER A 89 0.67 -4.23 27.23
N ASP A 90 1.59 -3.35 26.84
CA ASP A 90 2.09 -3.25 25.46
C ASP A 90 1.82 -4.55 24.70
N THR A 91 0.92 -4.54 23.72
CA THR A 91 0.97 -5.55 22.66
C THR A 91 2.27 -5.28 21.95
N VAL A 92 3.35 -5.88 22.47
CA VAL A 92 4.73 -5.79 22.00
C VAL A 92 4.71 -6.19 20.53
N GLY A 93 4.68 -5.19 19.65
CA GLY A 93 4.61 -5.40 18.21
C GLY A 93 3.83 -4.34 17.44
N GLU A 94 2.81 -3.71 18.01
CA GLU A 94 1.93 -2.82 17.23
C GLU A 94 2.32 -1.33 17.28
N TYR A 95 2.38 -0.69 16.11
CA TYR A 95 2.58 0.75 16.01
C TYR A 95 1.27 1.52 16.23
N LEU A 96 1.31 2.55 17.08
CA LEU A 96 0.27 3.58 17.15
C LEU A 96 0.41 4.59 16.00
N SER A 97 0.34 4.05 14.78
CA SER A 97 0.45 4.76 13.52
C SER A 97 -0.10 3.89 12.38
N PRO A 98 -0.16 4.39 11.14
CA PRO A 98 -0.48 3.57 9.98
C PRO A 98 0.57 2.50 9.62
N ARG A 99 1.72 2.47 10.30
CA ARG A 99 2.80 1.53 10.02
C ARG A 99 2.35 0.09 10.26
N ASP A 100 2.70 -0.77 9.32
CA ASP A 100 2.49 -2.20 9.39
C ASP A 100 3.57 -2.87 10.24
N SER A 101 3.15 -3.62 11.25
CA SER A 101 3.99 -4.49 12.09
C SER A 101 3.84 -5.96 11.74
N HIS A 102 2.80 -6.32 11.01
CA HIS A 102 2.43 -7.70 10.73
C HIS A 102 2.83 -8.13 9.30
N GLY A 103 2.65 -7.26 8.32
CA GLY A 103 3.03 -7.46 6.92
C GLY A 103 1.86 -7.75 5.98
N HIS A 104 0.70 -8.17 6.50
CA HIS A 104 -0.48 -8.50 5.69
C HIS A 104 -0.94 -7.28 4.88
N GLY A 105 -1.07 -6.10 5.50
CA GLY A 105 -1.48 -4.88 4.81
C GLY A 105 -0.49 -4.41 3.74
N THR A 106 0.81 -4.56 3.98
CA THR A 106 1.85 -4.30 2.98
C THR A 106 1.75 -5.27 1.80
N HIS A 107 1.56 -6.55 2.06
CA HIS A 107 1.42 -7.59 1.02
C HIS A 107 0.14 -7.36 0.19
N THR A 108 -1.00 -7.12 0.83
CA THR A 108 -2.29 -6.83 0.18
C THR A 108 -2.21 -5.56 -0.66
N SER A 109 -1.66 -4.47 -0.11
CA SER A 109 -1.53 -3.18 -0.80
C SER A 109 -0.61 -3.28 -2.03
N SER A 110 0.52 -3.97 -1.90
CA SER A 110 1.45 -4.18 -3.03
C SER A 110 0.87 -5.13 -4.09
N THR A 111 0.04 -6.10 -3.71
CA THR A 111 -0.66 -6.98 -4.66
C THR A 111 -1.73 -6.23 -5.45
N SER A 112 -2.49 -5.34 -4.80
CA SER A 112 -3.54 -4.57 -5.47
C SER A 112 -2.96 -3.53 -6.43
N GLY A 113 -1.99 -2.75 -5.97
CA GLY A 113 -1.46 -1.63 -6.74
C GLY A 113 -0.02 -1.31 -6.43
N GLY A 114 0.86 -2.27 -6.14
CA GLY A 114 2.29 -2.01 -6.00
C GLY A 114 2.95 -1.53 -7.29
N ALA A 115 3.95 -0.65 -7.15
CA ALA A 115 4.83 -0.23 -8.23
C ALA A 115 5.66 -1.43 -8.77
N PRO A 116 6.19 -1.35 -9.99
CA PRO A 116 7.04 -2.41 -10.54
C PRO A 116 8.37 -2.51 -9.79
N VAL A 117 8.67 -3.70 -9.26
CA VAL A 117 9.92 -4.00 -8.57
C VAL A 117 10.64 -5.13 -9.32
N PRO A 118 11.75 -4.83 -10.02
CA PRO A 118 12.53 -5.85 -10.73
C PRO A 118 13.28 -6.75 -9.73
N MET A 119 13.59 -7.98 -10.15
CA MET A 119 14.38 -8.96 -9.39
C MET A 119 13.81 -9.28 -7.99
N ALA A 120 12.50 -9.15 -7.82
CA ALA A 120 11.83 -9.55 -6.59
C ALA A 120 11.83 -11.09 -6.47
N SER A 121 12.18 -11.61 -5.29
CA SER A 121 12.13 -13.02 -4.95
C SER A 121 12.11 -13.21 -3.43
N VAL A 122 11.73 -14.40 -2.98
CA VAL A 122 11.86 -14.81 -1.57
C VAL A 122 12.81 -16.00 -1.52
N LEU A 123 14.02 -15.79 -0.97
CA LEU A 123 15.07 -16.81 -0.93
C LEU A 123 15.33 -17.46 -2.31
N GLY A 124 15.25 -16.66 -3.39
CA GLY A 124 15.40 -17.12 -4.77
C GLY A 124 14.12 -17.66 -5.44
N ASN A 125 13.05 -17.93 -4.68
CA ASN A 125 11.79 -18.41 -5.23
C ASN A 125 10.93 -17.25 -5.79
N GLY A 126 10.18 -17.54 -6.85
CA GLY A 126 9.27 -16.56 -7.48
C GLY A 126 9.99 -15.40 -8.17
N ALA A 127 11.26 -15.60 -8.57
CA ALA A 127 12.09 -14.56 -9.17
C ALA A 127 11.42 -13.91 -10.39
N GLY A 128 11.33 -12.58 -10.37
CA GLY A 128 10.79 -11.83 -11.48
C GLY A 128 10.50 -10.37 -11.15
N MET A 129 9.59 -9.77 -11.93
CA MET A 129 9.08 -8.43 -11.67
C MET A 129 7.80 -8.52 -10.85
N ALA A 130 7.87 -8.11 -9.58
CA ALA A 130 6.68 -7.90 -8.76
C ALA A 130 5.99 -6.59 -9.19
N ARG A 131 4.66 -6.57 -9.15
CA ARG A 131 3.82 -5.37 -9.34
C ARG A 131 2.39 -5.68 -8.97
N GLY A 132 1.63 -4.65 -8.64
CA GLY A 132 0.20 -4.77 -8.41
C GLY A 132 -0.59 -5.00 -9.70
N MET A 133 -1.86 -5.34 -9.52
CA MET A 133 -2.83 -5.44 -10.63
C MET A 133 -3.15 -4.06 -11.23
N ALA A 134 -3.01 -2.99 -10.47
CA ALA A 134 -3.23 -1.60 -10.89
C ALA A 134 -1.98 -0.76 -10.60
N PRO A 135 -0.89 -0.91 -11.37
CA PRO A 135 0.42 -0.37 -11.00
C PRO A 135 0.48 1.16 -10.97
N ASN A 136 -0.39 1.88 -11.70
CA ASN A 136 -0.45 3.34 -11.69
C ASN A 136 -1.60 3.92 -10.83
N ALA A 137 -2.30 3.06 -10.08
CA ALA A 137 -3.25 3.54 -9.07
C ALA A 137 -2.51 4.09 -7.84
N HIS A 138 -3.13 5.07 -7.19
CA HIS A 138 -2.70 5.54 -5.87
C HIS A 138 -3.24 4.60 -4.78
N ILE A 139 -2.53 4.51 -3.67
CA ILE A 139 -2.92 3.72 -2.49
C ILE A 139 -3.28 4.66 -1.34
N ALA A 140 -4.37 4.34 -0.66
CA ALA A 140 -4.74 4.92 0.63
C ALA A 140 -4.96 3.79 1.65
N THR A 141 -4.14 3.76 2.69
CA THR A 141 -4.18 2.70 3.70
C THR A 141 -4.94 3.15 4.95
N TYR A 142 -5.77 2.26 5.47
CA TYR A 142 -6.54 2.44 6.69
C TYR A 142 -6.27 1.24 7.61
N LYS A 143 -5.42 1.43 8.62
CA LYS A 143 -5.14 0.41 9.64
C LYS A 143 -6.31 0.29 10.60
N VAL A 144 -6.94 -0.88 10.70
CA VAL A 144 -8.16 -1.11 11.49
C VAL A 144 -8.07 -2.35 12.37
#